data_AF-A0A7S3YXQ6-F1
#
_entry.id   AF-A0A7S3YXQ6-F1
#
_cell.length_a   1.000
_cell.length_b   1.000
_cell.length_c   1.000
_cell.angle_alpha   90.00
_cell.angle_beta   90.00
_cell.angle_gamma   90.00
#
_symmetry.space_group_name_H-M   'P 1'
#
loop_
_entity.id
_entity.type
_entity.pdbx_description
1 polymer ?
#
loop_
_entity_poly.entity_id
_entity_poly.type
_entity_poly.pdbx_seq_one_letter_code
_entity_poly.pdbx_strand_id
1 'polypeptide(L)'
;KRKRVDEASITLDELLRRRIENPVCWIKADPERFWIRPVQVTQDEVMWIYMLRGDTDVLAQLDAVEGLRRLGLQMHVVDPLLSPKALEEVVKNRDYYYQVRIAAAKALAFYASRARHGKDEAETRMRQDAESNGEWKAGEEKPPMLAYRALNDYLKIHYYDSGNQIWRSNNFSDFADYFLKRGVIRAVATIQDNESLSPTKVVDCLVSLLKDNDNGRNAYSDCYYLHDLILCLGQIRLSKTESPEKIWDQISRYLEYDRVLPSYRNLISTAALRATCELMVADVLPRDKLRFKDFTTY
;
A
#
# COMPACT_ATOMS: atom_id res chain seq x y z
N LYS A 1 -0.93 37.87 7.03
CA LYS A 1 -0.99 36.79 6.01
C LYS A 1 0.05 35.73 6.35
N ARG A 2 -0.29 34.70 7.14
CA ARG A 2 0.60 33.54 7.35
C ARG A 2 0.66 32.75 6.03
N LYS A 3 1.86 32.50 5.51
CA LYS A 3 2.08 31.66 4.31
C LYS A 3 1.44 30.28 4.56
N ARG A 4 0.73 29.75 3.56
CA ARG A 4 0.35 28.33 3.51
C ARG A 4 1.64 27.51 3.62
N VAL A 5 1.79 26.72 4.68
CA VAL A 5 2.87 25.75 4.78
C VAL A 5 2.31 24.49 4.16
N ASP A 6 2.83 24.08 3.00
CA ASP A 6 2.46 22.81 2.41
C ASP A 6 2.90 21.71 3.39
N GLU A 7 1.97 20.97 4.00
CA GLU A 7 2.29 19.92 4.98
C GLU A 7 3.17 18.81 4.39
N ALA A 8 3.18 18.68 3.06
CA ALA A 8 4.13 17.84 2.33
C ALA A 8 5.61 18.22 2.55
N SER A 9 5.88 19.49 2.90
CA SER A 9 7.23 20.02 3.15
C SER A 9 7.70 19.86 4.61
N ILE A 10 6.79 19.53 5.53
CA ILE A 10 7.13 19.34 6.94
C ILE A 10 7.94 18.04 7.07
N THR A 11 9.13 18.16 7.64
CA THR A 11 10.00 17.01 7.87
C THR A 11 9.55 16.22 9.10
N LEU A 12 9.85 14.92 9.13
CA LEU A 12 9.54 14.10 10.30
C LEU A 12 10.24 14.61 11.57
N ASP A 13 11.45 15.15 11.44
CA ASP A 13 12.19 15.70 12.57
C ASP A 13 11.52 16.95 13.15
N GLU A 14 10.92 17.79 12.31
CA GLU A 14 10.10 18.92 12.77
C GLU A 14 8.86 18.46 13.53
N LEU A 15 8.22 17.38 13.10
CA LEU A 15 7.06 16.81 13.82
C LEU A 15 7.46 16.22 15.17
N LEU A 16 8.60 15.51 15.23
CA LEU A 16 9.11 14.93 16.47
C LEU A 16 9.50 16.00 17.49
N ARG A 17 10.09 17.13 17.05
CA ARG A 17 10.42 18.26 17.94
C ARG A 17 9.21 18.93 18.59
N ARG A 18 8.02 18.77 18.01
CA ARG A 18 6.77 19.30 18.59
C ARG A 18 6.21 18.43 19.71
N ARG A 19 6.81 17.26 19.98
CA ARG A 19 6.36 16.33 21.01
C ARG A 19 7.13 16.54 22.31
N ILE A 20 6.46 16.22 23.43
CA ILE A 20 7.06 16.28 24.76
C ILE A 20 8.21 15.29 24.82
N GLU A 21 9.38 15.73 25.28
CA GLU A 21 10.53 14.87 25.46
C GLU A 21 10.23 13.83 26.56
N ASN A 22 10.11 12.57 26.16
CA ASN A 22 10.06 11.42 27.05
C ASN A 22 11.50 10.90 27.24
N PRO A 23 12.00 10.75 28.48
CA PRO A 23 13.35 10.21 28.70
C PRO A 23 13.49 8.74 28.25
N VAL A 24 12.38 8.03 28.05
CA VAL A 24 12.37 6.65 27.55
C VAL A 24 12.21 6.66 26.02
N CYS A 25 13.19 6.11 25.31
CA CYS A 25 13.17 6.05 23.85
C CYS A 25 12.21 4.97 23.31
N TRP A 26 12.42 3.69 23.65
CA TRP A 26 11.53 2.58 23.29
C TRP A 26 11.76 1.37 24.19
N ILE A 27 10.81 0.42 24.18
CA ILE A 27 10.88 -0.83 24.93
C ILE A 27 10.80 -2.02 23.96
N LYS A 28 11.69 -3.00 24.16
CA LYS A 28 11.65 -4.31 23.48
C LYS A 28 11.36 -5.40 24.50
N ALA A 29 10.45 -6.31 24.15
CA ALA A 29 10.17 -7.49 24.95
C ALA A 29 10.59 -8.74 24.16
N ASP A 30 11.42 -9.59 24.78
CA ASP A 30 12.01 -10.79 24.15
C ASP A 30 12.70 -10.50 22.80
N PRO A 31 13.75 -9.64 22.78
CA PRO A 31 14.42 -9.25 21.53
C PRO A 31 15.05 -10.44 20.79
N GLU A 32 15.43 -11.51 21.51
CA GLU A 32 16.02 -12.71 20.91
C GLU A 32 14.98 -13.76 20.49
N ARG A 33 13.68 -13.50 20.76
CA ARG A 33 12.53 -14.37 20.43
C ARG A 33 12.70 -15.82 20.91
N PHE A 34 13.20 -15.99 22.14
CA PHE A 34 13.34 -17.33 22.71
C PHE A 34 12.01 -18.02 22.97
N TRP A 35 10.94 -17.24 23.20
CA TRP A 35 9.64 -17.79 23.57
C TRP A 35 8.69 -17.79 22.38
N ILE A 36 8.18 -18.97 22.03
CA ILE A 36 7.09 -19.12 21.05
C ILE A 36 5.78 -18.72 21.74
N ARG A 37 5.54 -17.41 21.86
CA ARG A 37 4.31 -16.85 22.42
C ARG A 37 3.95 -15.50 21.77
N PRO A 38 2.67 -15.10 21.79
CA PRO A 38 2.32 -13.73 21.45
C PRO A 38 2.84 -12.77 22.54
N VAL A 39 3.68 -11.82 22.13
CA VAL A 39 4.12 -10.70 22.99
C VAL A 39 3.41 -9.44 22.52
N GLN A 40 2.69 -8.80 23.43
CA GLN A 40 2.01 -7.53 23.15
C GLN A 40 2.68 -6.43 23.96
N VAL A 41 3.36 -5.52 23.26
CA VAL A 41 3.94 -4.30 23.83
C VAL A 41 3.06 -3.13 23.42
N THR A 42 2.62 -2.34 24.39
CA THR A 42 1.93 -1.07 24.16
C THR A 42 2.91 0.06 24.49
N GLN A 43 3.18 0.91 23.52
CA GLN A 43 4.05 2.07 23.66
C GLN A 43 3.58 3.20 22.73
N ASP A 44 4.03 4.42 23.00
CA ASP A 44 3.58 5.63 22.32
C ASP A 44 4.04 5.68 20.86
N GLU A 45 3.34 6.48 20.04
CA GLU A 45 3.66 6.68 18.62
C GLU A 45 5.12 7.09 18.40
N VAL A 46 5.61 8.02 19.21
CA VAL A 46 7.00 8.51 19.14
C VAL A 46 8.01 7.40 19.46
N MET A 47 7.70 6.53 20.42
CA MET A 47 8.58 5.42 20.80
C MET A 47 8.71 4.39 19.68
N TRP A 48 7.60 4.07 19.00
CA TRP A 48 7.65 3.20 17.83
C TRP A 48 8.49 3.81 16.69
N ILE A 49 8.39 5.12 16.46
CA ILE A 49 9.19 5.82 15.44
C ILE A 49 10.67 5.82 15.81
N TYR A 50 11.00 6.04 17.08
CA TYR A 50 12.39 5.94 17.54
C TYR A 50 12.93 4.52 17.40
N MET A 51 12.14 3.49 17.72
CA MET A 51 12.55 2.10 17.49
C MET A 51 12.74 1.81 16.00
N LEU A 52 11.84 2.32 15.14
CA LEU A 52 11.92 2.14 13.71
C LEU A 52 13.19 2.76 13.10
N ARG A 53 13.59 3.95 13.57
CA ARG A 53 14.78 4.68 13.08
C ARG A 53 16.09 4.25 13.73
N GLY A 54 16.05 3.91 15.01
CA GLY A 54 17.24 3.74 15.84
C GLY A 54 17.70 2.29 16.00
N ASP A 55 16.81 1.31 15.88
CA ASP A 55 17.15 -0.09 16.10
C ASP A 55 17.80 -0.71 14.85
N THR A 56 18.81 -1.54 15.05
CA THR A 56 19.51 -2.28 13.99
C THR A 56 18.84 -3.62 13.68
N ASP A 57 17.99 -4.12 14.57
CA ASP A 57 17.29 -5.37 14.38
C ASP A 57 16.08 -5.20 13.45
N VAL A 58 16.08 -5.94 12.35
CA VAL A 58 15.00 -6.01 11.37
C VAL A 58 13.69 -6.45 12.01
N LEU A 59 13.74 -7.34 13.00
CA LEU A 59 12.55 -7.84 13.68
C LEU A 59 11.92 -6.77 14.56
N ALA A 60 12.73 -6.05 15.34
CA ALA A 60 12.28 -4.86 16.06
C ALA A 60 11.68 -3.83 15.11
N GLN A 61 12.32 -3.52 13.97
CA GLN A 61 11.76 -2.59 12.99
C GLN A 61 10.40 -3.06 12.42
N LEU A 62 10.23 -4.37 12.17
CA LEU A 62 8.93 -4.92 11.76
C LEU A 62 7.87 -4.80 12.86
N ASP A 63 8.25 -5.07 14.11
CA ASP A 63 7.37 -4.91 15.27
C ASP A 63 7.00 -3.43 15.48
N ALA A 64 7.90 -2.49 15.15
CA ALA A 64 7.63 -1.06 15.13
C ALA A 64 6.59 -0.65 14.08
N VAL A 65 6.74 -1.12 12.84
CA VAL A 65 5.78 -0.84 11.77
C VAL A 65 4.39 -1.39 12.13
N GLU A 66 4.33 -2.60 12.70
CA GLU A 66 3.07 -3.20 13.16
C GLU A 66 2.49 -2.44 14.36
N GLY A 67 3.33 -1.98 15.29
CA GLY A 67 2.95 -1.10 16.39
C GLY A 67 2.29 0.19 15.91
N LEU A 68 2.92 0.88 14.96
CA LEU A 68 2.34 2.08 14.31
C LEU A 68 0.99 1.76 13.66
N ARG A 69 0.92 0.70 12.85
CA ARG A 69 -0.34 0.26 12.22
C ARG A 69 -1.45 0.01 13.24
N ARG A 70 -1.14 -0.58 14.40
CA ARG A 70 -2.09 -0.81 15.51
C ARG A 70 -2.52 0.48 16.21
N LEU A 71 -1.62 1.44 16.40
CA LEU A 71 -2.01 2.77 16.90
C LEU A 71 -3.01 3.45 15.97
N GLY A 72 -2.83 3.27 14.65
CA GLY A 72 -3.84 3.65 13.66
C GLY A 72 -5.22 3.05 13.93
N LEU A 73 -5.31 1.81 14.44
CA LEU A 73 -6.58 1.16 14.81
C LEU A 73 -7.22 1.72 16.08
N GLN A 74 -6.43 2.19 17.05
CA GLN A 74 -6.90 2.45 18.40
C GLN A 74 -7.36 3.90 18.64
N MET A 75 -7.48 4.74 17.61
CA MET A 75 -7.94 6.15 17.71
C MET A 75 -7.09 7.05 18.64
N HIS A 76 -6.00 6.55 19.21
CA HIS A 76 -5.02 7.30 20.00
C HIS A 76 -3.94 7.96 19.13
N VAL A 77 -4.27 8.30 17.88
CA VAL A 77 -3.33 8.98 16.99
C VAL A 77 -3.35 10.47 17.34
N VAL A 78 -2.30 10.93 18.01
CA VAL A 78 -2.14 12.32 18.43
C VAL A 78 -1.79 13.22 17.22
N ASP A 79 -0.99 12.71 16.27
CA ASP A 79 -0.81 13.34 14.95
C ASP A 79 -1.23 12.40 13.82
N PRO A 80 -2.19 12.79 12.97
CA PRO A 80 -2.49 11.98 11.81
C PRO A 80 -1.38 12.01 10.74
N LEU A 81 -0.38 12.89 10.85
CA LEU A 81 0.73 13.02 9.90
C LEU A 81 2.01 12.30 10.31
N LEU A 82 2.22 12.06 11.61
CA LEU A 82 3.51 11.60 12.15
C LEU A 82 3.82 10.16 11.71
N SER A 83 2.94 9.19 11.99
CA SER A 83 3.09 7.81 11.53
C SER A 83 3.23 7.67 10.00
N PRO A 84 2.37 8.28 9.15
CA PRO A 84 2.55 8.20 7.71
C PRO A 84 3.88 8.77 7.22
N LYS A 85 4.40 9.86 7.81
CA LYS A 85 5.69 10.42 7.43
C LYS A 85 6.86 9.50 7.79
N ALA A 86 6.82 8.86 8.95
CA ALA A 86 7.82 7.86 9.34
C ALA A 86 7.83 6.66 8.39
N LEU A 87 6.65 6.16 8.03
CA LEU A 87 6.54 5.04 7.11
C LEU A 87 6.96 5.42 5.67
N GLU A 88 6.64 6.64 5.23
CA GLU A 88 7.08 7.19 3.93
C GLU A 88 8.61 7.23 3.83
N GLU A 89 9.29 7.72 4.88
CA GLU A 89 10.75 7.75 4.95
C GLU A 89 11.35 6.35 4.83
N VAL A 90 10.80 5.37 5.56
CA VAL A 90 11.27 3.97 5.51
C VAL A 90 11.08 3.36 4.12
N VAL A 91 9.93 3.58 3.47
CA VAL A 91 9.70 3.06 2.11
C VAL A 91 10.73 3.62 1.12
N LYS A 92 11.10 4.90 1.26
CA LYS A 92 12.05 5.57 0.36
C LYS A 92 13.51 5.23 0.66
N ASN A 93 13.86 4.99 1.92
CA ASN A 93 15.24 4.76 2.33
C ASN A 93 15.71 3.33 1.96
N ARG A 94 16.79 3.25 1.19
CA ARG A 94 17.38 1.99 0.70
C ARG A 94 18.19 1.23 1.75
N ASP A 95 18.54 1.87 2.87
CA ASP A 95 19.30 1.26 3.95
C ASP A 95 18.46 0.26 4.76
N TYR A 96 17.13 0.38 4.71
CA TYR A 96 16.23 -0.58 5.33
C TYR A 96 16.10 -1.86 4.49
N TYR A 97 15.99 -2.99 5.21
CA TYR A 97 15.71 -4.28 4.60
C TYR A 97 14.37 -4.25 3.85
N TYR A 98 14.32 -4.84 2.65
CA TYR A 98 13.17 -4.72 1.76
C TYR A 98 11.85 -5.20 2.40
N GLN A 99 11.86 -6.21 3.29
CA GLN A 99 10.64 -6.62 3.99
C GLN A 99 10.09 -5.57 4.96
N VAL A 100 10.97 -4.81 5.63
CA VAL A 100 10.57 -3.68 6.49
C VAL A 100 9.91 -2.61 5.64
N ARG A 101 10.49 -2.32 4.46
CA ARG A 101 9.95 -1.36 3.49
C ARG A 101 8.59 -1.82 2.94
N ILE A 102 8.43 -3.11 2.65
CA ILE A 102 7.14 -3.69 2.23
C ILE A 102 6.11 -3.61 3.35
N ALA A 103 6.49 -3.91 4.59
CA ALA A 103 5.62 -3.78 5.76
C ALA A 103 5.17 -2.32 5.94
N ALA A 104 6.11 -1.36 5.80
CA ALA A 104 5.81 0.06 5.88
C ALA A 104 4.85 0.50 4.76
N ALA A 105 5.02 -0.01 3.53
CA ALA A 105 4.10 0.25 2.43
C ALA A 105 2.69 -0.29 2.70
N LYS A 106 2.56 -1.48 3.28
CA LYS A 106 1.26 -2.04 3.71
C LYS A 106 0.63 -1.22 4.83
N ALA A 107 1.42 -0.76 5.79
CA ALA A 107 0.95 0.14 6.84
C ALA A 107 0.46 1.47 6.26
N LEU A 108 1.18 2.07 5.30
CA LEU A 108 0.72 3.26 4.57
C LEU A 108 -0.61 3.02 3.84
N ALA A 109 -0.76 1.90 3.14
CA ALA A 109 -2.02 1.56 2.49
C ALA A 109 -3.17 1.41 3.50
N PHE A 110 -2.89 0.87 4.68
CA PHE A 110 -3.84 0.81 5.78
C PHE A 110 -4.26 2.21 6.27
N TYR A 111 -3.31 3.14 6.46
CA TYR A 111 -3.62 4.54 6.78
C TYR A 111 -4.39 5.24 5.67
N ALA A 112 -4.10 4.95 4.40
CA ALA A 112 -4.82 5.47 3.26
C ALA A 112 -6.29 5.03 3.25
N SER A 113 -6.56 3.79 3.66
CA SER A 113 -7.92 3.21 3.65
C SER A 113 -8.76 3.60 4.87
N ARG A 114 -8.13 3.75 6.04
CA ARG A 114 -8.82 4.00 7.31
C ARG A 114 -9.42 5.42 7.43
N ALA A 115 -9.14 6.27 6.45
CA ALA A 115 -9.56 7.64 6.30
C ALA A 115 -10.89 8.08 6.91
N ARG A 116 -11.95 7.26 6.90
CA ARG A 116 -13.26 7.64 7.46
C ARG A 116 -14.07 6.46 8.01
N HIS A 117 -13.43 5.38 8.46
CA HIS A 117 -14.16 4.30 9.13
C HIS A 117 -14.64 4.67 10.56
N GLY A 118 -14.23 5.83 11.09
CA GLY A 118 -14.84 6.45 12.26
C GLY A 118 -16.17 7.13 11.92
N LYS A 119 -17.28 6.40 12.11
CA LYS A 119 -18.62 7.00 12.28
C LYS A 119 -18.84 7.50 13.72
N ASP A 120 -17.77 7.80 14.46
CA ASP A 120 -17.90 8.28 15.83
C ASP A 120 -18.15 9.78 15.83
N GLU A 121 -19.33 10.16 16.28
CA GLU A 121 -19.77 11.55 16.51
C GLU A 121 -18.76 12.37 17.33
N ALA A 122 -17.90 11.71 18.11
CA ALA A 122 -16.81 12.33 18.87
C ALA A 122 -15.71 12.89 17.95
N GLU A 123 -15.36 12.21 16.86
CA GLU A 123 -14.37 12.71 15.89
C GLU A 123 -14.98 13.83 15.04
N THR A 124 -16.29 13.76 14.73
CA THR A 124 -17.02 14.84 14.06
C THR A 124 -17.15 16.09 14.94
N ARG A 125 -17.30 15.94 16.26
CA ARG A 125 -17.30 17.04 17.23
C ARG A 125 -15.90 17.63 17.43
N MET A 126 -14.88 16.79 17.59
CA MET A 126 -13.48 17.25 17.60
C MET A 126 -13.09 17.94 16.29
N ARG A 127 -13.61 17.51 15.13
CA ARG A 127 -13.45 18.19 13.83
C ARG A 127 -14.13 19.55 13.80
N GLN A 128 -15.35 19.66 14.31
CA GLN A 128 -16.05 20.95 14.42
C GLN A 128 -15.34 21.89 15.39
N ASP A 129 -14.83 21.37 16.51
CA ASP A 129 -14.09 22.13 17.51
C ASP A 129 -12.72 22.59 16.97
N ALA A 130 -12.00 21.74 16.24
CA ALA A 130 -10.69 22.07 15.67
C ALA A 130 -10.77 22.99 14.42
N GLU A 131 -11.84 22.89 13.62
CA GLU A 131 -12.18 23.87 12.57
C GLU A 131 -12.60 25.22 13.20
N SER A 132 -13.33 25.21 14.32
CA SER A 132 -13.74 26.42 15.04
C SER A 132 -12.59 27.12 15.76
N ASN A 133 -11.61 26.35 16.27
CA ASN A 133 -10.40 26.86 16.92
C ASN A 133 -9.31 27.28 15.92
N GLY A 134 -9.53 27.10 14.61
CA GLY A 134 -8.61 27.50 13.56
C GLY A 134 -7.33 26.66 13.46
N GLU A 135 -7.34 25.46 14.04
CA GLU A 135 -6.27 24.46 13.96
C GLU A 135 -6.25 23.76 12.59
N TRP A 136 -7.39 23.70 11.90
CA TRP A 136 -7.53 23.07 10.58
C TRP A 136 -8.15 24.05 9.57
N LYS A 137 -7.54 24.24 8.40
CA LYS A 137 -7.97 25.23 7.40
C LYS A 137 -8.33 24.62 6.05
N ALA A 138 -9.37 25.19 5.44
CA ALA A 138 -9.81 24.83 4.09
C ALA A 138 -8.66 24.90 3.05
N GLY A 139 -8.27 23.74 2.53
CA GLY A 139 -7.16 23.56 1.60
C GLY A 139 -6.08 22.59 2.07
N GLU A 140 -6.13 22.12 3.33
CA GLU A 140 -5.27 21.06 3.86
C GLU A 140 -5.62 19.69 3.25
N GLU A 141 -4.60 18.96 2.78
CA GLU A 141 -4.78 17.63 2.20
C GLU A 141 -5.02 16.61 3.30
N LYS A 142 -6.14 15.89 3.23
CA LYS A 142 -6.52 14.93 4.27
C LYS A 142 -5.40 13.87 4.46
N PRO A 143 -5.01 13.52 5.70
CA PRO A 143 -3.96 12.54 6.01
C PRO A 143 -4.00 11.20 5.24
N PRO A 144 -5.19 10.65 4.89
CA PRO A 144 -5.28 9.43 4.10
C PRO A 144 -4.89 9.60 2.62
N MET A 145 -5.09 10.81 2.09
CA MET A 145 -4.61 11.17 0.75
C MET A 145 -3.09 11.31 0.73
N LEU A 146 -2.47 11.70 1.85
CA LEU A 146 -1.01 11.74 1.99
C LEU A 146 -0.39 10.33 1.89
N ALA A 147 -0.99 9.35 2.58
CA ALA A 147 -0.48 7.98 2.55
C ALA A 147 -0.62 7.33 1.15
N TYR A 148 -1.76 7.53 0.48
CA TYR A 148 -1.91 7.14 -0.92
C TYR A 148 -0.89 7.84 -1.83
N ARG A 149 -0.73 9.16 -1.65
CA ARG A 149 0.23 9.97 -2.41
C ARG A 149 1.65 9.49 -2.22
N ALA A 150 2.09 9.18 -1.00
CA ALA A 150 3.42 8.65 -0.74
C ALA A 150 3.72 7.38 -1.56
N LEU A 151 2.77 6.44 -1.61
CA LEU A 151 2.91 5.20 -2.39
C LEU A 151 2.87 5.47 -3.90
N ASN A 152 1.95 6.31 -4.36
CA ASN A 152 1.85 6.67 -5.77
C ASN A 152 3.07 7.48 -6.25
N ASP A 153 3.58 8.39 -5.43
CA ASP A 153 4.78 9.18 -5.72
C ASP A 153 6.01 8.27 -5.76
N TYR A 154 6.12 7.29 -4.85
CA TYR A 154 7.15 6.26 -4.93
C TYR A 154 7.09 5.51 -6.27
N LEU A 155 5.91 5.00 -6.67
CA LEU A 155 5.77 4.30 -7.95
C LEU A 155 6.14 5.19 -9.15
N LYS A 156 5.68 6.44 -9.15
CA LYS A 156 5.93 7.37 -10.26
C LYS A 156 7.41 7.77 -10.37
N ILE A 157 8.04 8.11 -9.25
CA ILE A 157 9.45 8.52 -9.23
C ILE A 157 10.35 7.39 -9.74
N HIS A 158 10.09 6.15 -9.33
CA HIS A 158 10.97 5.02 -9.62
C HIS A 158 10.67 4.33 -10.95
N TYR A 159 9.40 4.24 -11.35
CA TYR A 159 8.99 3.37 -12.46
C TYR A 159 8.22 4.08 -13.58
N TYR A 160 7.90 5.37 -13.45
CA TYR A 160 7.15 6.10 -14.47
C TYR A 160 8.06 7.03 -15.28
N ASP A 161 7.80 7.11 -16.58
CA ASP A 161 8.40 8.10 -17.46
C ASP A 161 7.39 9.23 -17.71
N SER A 162 7.57 10.34 -17.00
CA SER A 162 6.72 11.53 -17.13
C SER A 162 6.76 12.15 -18.53
N GLY A 163 7.83 11.95 -19.29
CA GLY A 163 7.95 12.50 -20.65
C GLY A 163 7.06 11.77 -21.65
N ASN A 164 7.08 10.43 -21.59
CA ASN A 164 6.34 9.57 -22.52
C ASN A 164 4.96 9.13 -22.00
N GLN A 165 4.63 9.46 -20.74
CA GLN A 165 3.39 9.04 -20.06
C GLN A 165 3.17 7.52 -20.03
N ILE A 166 4.26 6.77 -19.90
CA ILE A 166 4.25 5.30 -19.84
C ILE A 166 5.08 4.80 -18.65
N TRP A 167 4.80 3.57 -18.22
CA TRP A 167 5.66 2.86 -17.28
C TRP A 167 6.97 2.46 -17.97
N ARG A 168 8.09 2.63 -17.27
CA ARG A 168 9.42 2.25 -17.77
C ARG A 168 9.51 0.74 -17.91
N SER A 169 10.32 0.28 -18.87
CA SER A 169 10.65 -1.14 -19.03
C SER A 169 11.18 -1.73 -17.72
N ASN A 170 10.81 -2.98 -17.46
CA ASN A 170 11.21 -3.69 -16.25
C ASN A 170 12.74 -3.85 -16.17
N ASN A 171 13.26 -3.76 -14.95
CA ASN A 171 14.62 -4.11 -14.60
C ASN A 171 14.60 -4.82 -13.25
N PHE A 172 14.81 -6.14 -13.23
CA PHE A 172 14.79 -6.94 -12.00
C PHE A 172 16.19 -7.36 -11.54
N SER A 173 17.22 -6.62 -11.97
CA SER A 173 18.61 -6.89 -11.56
C SER A 173 18.84 -6.61 -10.08
N ASP A 174 18.09 -5.67 -9.49
CA ASP A 174 18.07 -5.42 -8.05
C ASP A 174 16.91 -6.21 -7.42
N PHE A 175 17.23 -7.28 -6.70
CA PHE A 175 16.23 -8.12 -6.04
C PHE A 175 15.47 -7.38 -4.94
N ALA A 176 16.14 -6.50 -4.18
CA ALA A 176 15.49 -5.76 -3.10
C ALA A 176 14.46 -4.78 -3.67
N ASP A 177 14.82 -4.06 -4.74
CA ASP A 177 13.89 -3.18 -5.46
C ASP A 177 12.75 -3.99 -6.12
N TYR A 178 13.06 -5.13 -6.72
CA TYR A 178 12.06 -6.02 -7.32
C TYR A 178 11.01 -6.51 -6.30
N PHE A 179 11.44 -7.01 -5.13
CA PHE A 179 10.51 -7.43 -4.09
C PHE A 179 9.71 -6.26 -3.52
N LEU A 180 10.34 -5.09 -3.37
CA LEU A 180 9.66 -3.89 -2.92
C LEU A 180 8.62 -3.41 -3.93
N LYS A 181 8.94 -3.36 -5.23
CA LYS A 181 8.00 -3.01 -6.32
C LYS A 181 6.74 -3.87 -6.23
N ARG A 182 6.91 -5.20 -6.10
CA ARG A 182 5.80 -6.15 -5.93
C ARG A 182 5.01 -5.89 -4.65
N GLY A 183 5.71 -5.65 -3.53
CA GLY A 183 5.07 -5.38 -2.24
C GLY A 183 4.27 -4.08 -2.21
N VAL A 184 4.78 -3.00 -2.82
CA VAL A 184 4.10 -1.71 -2.94
C VAL A 184 2.85 -1.83 -3.81
N ILE A 185 2.92 -2.53 -4.94
CA ILE A 185 1.75 -2.77 -5.80
C ILE A 185 0.65 -3.52 -5.04
N ARG A 186 1.03 -4.58 -4.31
CA ARG A 186 0.10 -5.31 -3.44
C ARG A 186 -0.49 -4.41 -2.35
N ALA A 187 0.31 -3.53 -1.75
CA ALA A 187 -0.18 -2.57 -0.77
C ALA A 187 -1.18 -1.59 -1.39
N VAL A 188 -0.87 -1.02 -2.55
CA VAL A 188 -1.76 -0.11 -3.29
C VAL A 188 -3.10 -0.78 -3.63
N ALA A 189 -3.09 -2.06 -4.00
CA ALA A 189 -4.31 -2.81 -4.29
C ALA A 189 -5.25 -3.00 -3.09
N THR A 190 -4.73 -2.96 -1.86
CA THR A 190 -5.53 -3.03 -0.63
C THR A 190 -6.19 -1.69 -0.26
N ILE A 191 -5.88 -0.61 -0.98
CA ILE A 191 -6.43 0.71 -0.68
C ILE A 191 -7.91 0.74 -1.05
N GLN A 192 -8.73 1.08 -0.06
CA GLN A 192 -10.18 1.18 -0.20
C GLN A 192 -10.68 2.53 0.32
N ASP A 193 -11.80 2.98 -0.22
CA ASP A 193 -12.56 4.10 0.31
C ASP A 193 -13.49 3.64 1.46
N ASN A 194 -14.32 4.55 1.95
CA ASN A 194 -15.17 4.29 3.12
C ASN A 194 -16.32 3.33 2.84
N GLU A 195 -16.62 3.09 1.57
CA GLU A 195 -17.63 2.14 1.12
C GLU A 195 -17.00 0.76 0.86
N SER A 196 -15.72 0.58 1.25
CA SER A 196 -14.92 -0.61 0.95
C SER A 196 -14.72 -0.82 -0.56
N LEU A 197 -14.80 0.27 -1.34
CA LEU A 197 -14.59 0.27 -2.78
C LEU A 197 -13.16 0.73 -3.09
N SER A 198 -12.57 0.18 -4.14
CA SER A 198 -11.26 0.59 -4.62
C SER A 198 -11.37 1.95 -5.32
N PRO A 199 -10.58 2.97 -4.93
CA PRO A 199 -10.61 4.26 -5.61
C PRO A 199 -10.24 4.14 -7.09
N THR A 200 -10.92 4.89 -7.97
CA THR A 200 -10.68 4.86 -9.43
C THR A 200 -9.19 5.07 -9.79
N LYS A 201 -8.50 5.95 -9.08
CA LYS A 201 -7.06 6.21 -9.29
C LYS A 201 -6.19 4.98 -9.03
N VAL A 202 -6.55 4.15 -8.06
CA VAL A 202 -5.87 2.88 -7.76
C VAL A 202 -6.12 1.89 -8.89
N VAL A 203 -7.37 1.76 -9.33
CA VAL A 203 -7.76 0.87 -10.43
C VAL A 203 -7.02 1.23 -11.72
N ASP A 204 -7.04 2.51 -12.12
CA ASP A 204 -6.36 2.99 -13.32
C ASP A 204 -4.83 2.80 -13.22
N CYS A 205 -4.25 2.98 -12.04
CA CYS A 205 -2.83 2.72 -11.80
C CYS A 205 -2.47 1.25 -12.02
N LEU A 206 -3.24 0.31 -11.45
CA LEU A 206 -2.98 -1.13 -11.60
C LEU A 206 -3.21 -1.61 -13.04
N VAL A 207 -4.26 -1.12 -13.69
CA VAL A 207 -4.56 -1.46 -15.10
C VAL A 207 -3.47 -0.91 -16.03
N SER A 208 -3.01 0.32 -15.83
CA SER A 208 -1.92 0.88 -16.65
C SER A 208 -0.59 0.15 -16.46
N LEU A 209 -0.26 -0.30 -15.25
CA LEU A 209 0.93 -1.12 -14.99
C LEU A 209 0.92 -2.43 -15.78
N LEU A 210 -0.24 -3.09 -15.91
CA LEU A 210 -0.38 -4.29 -16.72
C LEU A 210 -0.39 -3.99 -18.22
N LYS A 211 -1.03 -2.91 -18.62
CA LYS A 211 -1.14 -2.50 -20.03
C LYS A 211 0.23 -2.20 -20.63
N ASP A 212 1.04 -1.43 -19.91
CA ASP A 212 2.33 -0.90 -20.36
C ASP A 212 3.51 -1.77 -19.89
N ASN A 213 3.25 -2.99 -19.39
CA ASN A 213 4.32 -3.90 -18.97
C ASN A 213 5.21 -4.25 -20.17
N ASP A 214 6.47 -3.82 -20.10
CA ASP A 214 7.51 -4.15 -21.07
C ASP A 214 8.67 -4.86 -20.36
N ASN A 215 8.90 -6.12 -20.73
CA ASN A 215 9.99 -6.94 -20.22
C ASN A 215 11.10 -7.18 -21.27
N GLY A 216 11.05 -6.51 -22.42
CA GLY A 216 11.96 -6.79 -23.56
C GLY A 216 13.43 -6.46 -23.31
N ARG A 217 13.73 -5.57 -22.35
CA ARG A 217 15.10 -5.19 -21.96
C ARG A 217 15.57 -5.86 -20.66
N ASN A 218 14.72 -6.65 -20.02
CA ASN A 218 15.02 -7.28 -18.75
C ASN A 218 15.63 -8.66 -18.95
N ALA A 219 16.71 -8.97 -18.24
CA ALA A 219 17.33 -10.29 -18.30
C ALA A 219 16.53 -11.38 -17.55
N TYR A 220 15.53 -10.98 -16.76
CA TYR A 220 14.76 -11.86 -15.88
C TYR A 220 13.31 -11.99 -16.38
N SER A 221 12.66 -13.10 -16.02
CA SER A 221 11.23 -13.28 -16.28
C SER A 221 10.37 -12.39 -15.38
N ASP A 222 9.29 -11.84 -15.94
CA ASP A 222 8.26 -11.07 -15.24
C ASP A 222 7.06 -11.90 -14.79
N CYS A 223 7.07 -13.23 -14.96
CA CYS A 223 5.93 -14.09 -14.62
C CYS A 223 5.40 -13.89 -13.19
N TYR A 224 6.29 -13.79 -12.19
CA TYR A 224 5.91 -13.54 -10.79
C TYR A 224 5.42 -12.10 -10.53
N TYR A 225 5.89 -11.14 -11.33
CA TYR A 225 5.44 -9.76 -11.27
C TYR A 225 4.02 -9.63 -11.85
N LEU A 226 3.81 -10.19 -13.04
CA LEU A 226 2.51 -10.26 -13.70
C LEU A 226 1.48 -11.03 -12.87
N HIS A 227 1.87 -12.18 -12.31
CA HIS A 227 1.04 -12.95 -11.38
C HIS A 227 0.50 -12.07 -10.25
N ASP A 228 1.37 -11.30 -9.59
CA ASP A 228 0.97 -10.45 -8.47
C ASP A 228 0.04 -9.33 -8.90
N LEU A 229 0.29 -8.69 -10.04
CA LEU A 229 -0.57 -7.66 -10.61
C LEU A 229 -1.96 -8.20 -10.95
N ILE A 230 -2.05 -9.38 -11.56
CA ILE A 230 -3.32 -10.01 -11.91
C ILE A 230 -4.11 -10.37 -10.64
N LEU A 231 -3.45 -10.89 -9.59
CA LEU A 231 -4.11 -11.12 -8.30
C LEU A 231 -4.59 -9.81 -7.66
N CYS A 232 -3.82 -8.73 -7.75
CA CYS A 232 -4.23 -7.42 -7.27
C CYS A 232 -5.50 -6.93 -7.97
N LEU A 233 -5.63 -7.14 -9.28
CA LEU A 233 -6.86 -6.84 -10.01
C LEU A 233 -8.06 -7.65 -9.50
N GLY A 234 -7.86 -8.91 -9.09
CA GLY A 234 -8.90 -9.75 -8.51
C GLY A 234 -9.47 -9.23 -7.18
N GLN A 235 -8.65 -8.47 -6.45
CA GLN A 235 -9.01 -7.89 -5.15
C GLN A 235 -9.75 -6.56 -5.25
N ILE A 236 -9.82 -5.97 -6.44
CA ILE A 236 -10.50 -4.69 -6.67
C ILE A 236 -11.99 -4.82 -6.39
N ARG A 237 -12.57 -3.76 -5.81
CA ARG A 237 -14.01 -3.61 -5.61
C ARG A 237 -14.45 -2.35 -6.34
N LEU A 238 -15.29 -2.48 -7.34
CA LEU A 238 -15.75 -1.33 -8.14
C LEU A 238 -17.06 -0.78 -7.60
N SER A 239 -17.27 0.52 -7.79
CA SER A 239 -18.60 1.10 -7.64
C SER A 239 -19.53 0.61 -8.75
N LYS A 240 -20.85 0.61 -8.50
CA LYS A 240 -21.87 0.23 -9.50
C LYS A 240 -21.83 1.07 -10.77
N THR A 241 -21.22 2.25 -10.72
CA THR A 241 -21.08 3.16 -11.86
C THR A 241 -19.89 2.84 -12.75
N GLU A 242 -18.91 2.06 -12.27
CA GLU A 242 -17.68 1.77 -13.00
C GLU A 242 -17.79 0.45 -13.79
N SER A 243 -17.33 0.46 -15.04
CA SER A 243 -17.33 -0.73 -15.89
C SER A 243 -16.15 -1.66 -15.52
N PRO A 244 -16.39 -2.97 -15.31
CA PRO A 244 -15.34 -3.95 -15.06
C PRO A 244 -14.58 -4.37 -16.33
N GLU A 245 -14.98 -3.90 -17.51
CA GLU A 245 -14.42 -4.32 -18.80
C GLU A 245 -12.91 -4.07 -18.88
N LYS A 246 -12.43 -2.91 -18.44
CA LYS A 246 -10.99 -2.59 -18.45
C LYS A 246 -10.15 -3.61 -17.66
N ILE A 247 -10.69 -4.14 -16.57
CA ILE A 247 -10.04 -5.15 -15.73
C ILE A 247 -10.11 -6.51 -16.44
N TRP A 248 -11.30 -6.88 -16.91
CA TRP A 248 -11.54 -8.13 -17.60
C TRP A 248 -10.71 -8.28 -18.87
N ASP A 249 -10.58 -7.23 -19.66
CA ASP A 249 -9.81 -7.20 -20.90
C ASP A 249 -8.33 -7.50 -20.63
N GLN A 250 -7.76 -6.94 -19.55
CA GLN A 250 -6.38 -7.24 -19.18
C GLN A 250 -6.23 -8.69 -18.70
N ILE A 251 -7.12 -9.18 -17.84
CA ILE A 251 -7.07 -10.58 -17.36
C ILE A 251 -7.18 -11.56 -18.53
N SER A 252 -8.12 -11.33 -19.44
CA SER A 252 -8.34 -12.16 -20.63
C SER A 252 -7.15 -12.13 -21.56
N ARG A 253 -6.57 -10.94 -21.82
CA ARG A 253 -5.37 -10.79 -22.64
C ARG A 253 -4.22 -11.66 -22.11
N TYR A 254 -3.95 -11.60 -20.81
CA TYR A 254 -2.85 -12.38 -20.22
C TYR A 254 -3.15 -13.88 -20.16
N LEU A 255 -4.42 -14.28 -20.03
CA LEU A 255 -4.83 -15.68 -20.12
C LEU A 255 -4.62 -16.24 -21.53
N GLU A 256 -4.96 -15.47 -22.58
CA GLU A 256 -4.69 -15.84 -23.97
C GLU A 256 -3.19 -15.87 -24.29
N TYR A 257 -2.43 -14.91 -23.78
CA TYR A 257 -0.97 -14.90 -23.94
C TYR A 257 -0.33 -16.13 -23.32
N ASP A 258 -0.73 -16.51 -22.10
CA ASP A 258 -0.20 -17.70 -21.41
C ASP A 258 -0.60 -19.01 -22.10
N ARG A 259 -1.71 -19.01 -22.87
CA ARG A 259 -2.09 -20.16 -23.70
C ARG A 259 -1.18 -20.33 -24.92
N VAL A 260 -0.72 -19.24 -25.52
CA VAL A 260 0.17 -19.26 -26.70
C VAL A 260 1.63 -19.48 -26.28
N LEU A 261 2.07 -18.78 -25.23
CA LEU A 261 3.41 -18.88 -24.66
C LEU A 261 3.30 -19.12 -23.14
N PRO A 262 3.29 -20.40 -22.71
CA PRO A 262 3.12 -20.75 -21.31
C PRO A 262 4.23 -20.21 -20.41
N SER A 263 3.82 -19.51 -19.36
CA SER A 263 4.66 -19.14 -18.23
C SER A 263 5.04 -20.36 -17.40
N TYR A 264 6.06 -20.18 -16.55
CA TYR A 264 6.51 -21.24 -15.65
C TYR A 264 5.34 -21.81 -14.82
N ARG A 265 5.04 -23.10 -15.03
CA ARG A 265 3.93 -23.82 -14.37
C ARG A 265 2.55 -23.13 -14.54
N ASN A 266 2.33 -22.44 -15.66
CA ASN A 266 1.09 -21.72 -15.95
C ASN A 266 0.70 -20.73 -14.83
N LEU A 267 1.71 -20.10 -14.23
CA LEU A 267 1.53 -19.20 -13.09
C LEU A 267 0.56 -18.05 -13.43
N ILE A 268 0.65 -17.50 -14.65
CA ILE A 268 -0.24 -16.43 -15.12
C ILE A 268 -1.66 -16.95 -15.27
N SER A 269 -1.87 -18.11 -15.90
CA SER A 269 -3.21 -18.72 -16.01
C SER A 269 -3.84 -18.96 -14.64
N THR A 270 -3.09 -19.51 -13.68
CA THR A 270 -3.62 -19.75 -12.32
C THR A 270 -4.01 -18.46 -11.61
N ALA A 271 -3.22 -17.39 -11.77
CA ALA A 271 -3.55 -16.07 -11.24
C ALA A 271 -4.80 -15.48 -11.91
N ALA A 272 -4.91 -15.57 -13.24
CA ALA A 272 -6.04 -15.06 -14.01
C ALA A 272 -7.34 -15.76 -13.62
N LEU A 273 -7.31 -17.10 -13.47
CA LEU A 273 -8.47 -17.87 -13.01
C LEU A 273 -8.86 -17.51 -11.58
N ARG A 274 -7.89 -17.37 -10.68
CA ARG A 274 -8.15 -16.94 -9.30
C ARG A 274 -8.73 -15.53 -9.24
N ALA A 275 -8.15 -14.57 -9.95
CA ALA A 275 -8.64 -13.20 -10.02
C ALA A 275 -10.08 -13.15 -10.59
N THR A 276 -10.35 -13.91 -11.65
CA THR A 276 -11.70 -14.05 -12.22
C THR A 276 -12.69 -14.58 -11.19
N CYS A 277 -12.31 -15.61 -10.43
CA CYS A 277 -13.13 -16.17 -9.36
C CYS A 277 -13.40 -15.12 -8.26
N GLU A 278 -12.36 -14.42 -7.80
CA GLU A 278 -12.49 -13.37 -6.78
C GLU A 278 -13.42 -12.22 -7.23
N LEU A 279 -13.36 -11.82 -8.50
CA LEU A 279 -14.25 -10.82 -9.09
C LEU A 279 -15.71 -11.31 -9.22
N MET A 280 -15.92 -12.58 -9.58
CA MET A 280 -17.27 -13.18 -9.63
C MET A 280 -17.88 -13.35 -8.23
N VAL A 281 -17.06 -13.68 -7.22
CA VAL A 281 -17.50 -13.77 -5.82
C VAL A 281 -17.86 -12.38 -5.30
N ALA A 282 -17.10 -11.36 -5.68
CA ALA A 282 -17.36 -9.96 -5.33
C ALA A 282 -18.51 -9.30 -6.13
N ASP A 283 -19.20 -10.05 -6.99
CA ASP A 283 -20.30 -9.57 -7.85
C ASP A 283 -19.88 -8.43 -8.82
N VAL A 284 -18.59 -8.34 -9.11
CA VAL A 284 -18.02 -7.40 -10.10
C VAL A 284 -18.19 -7.97 -11.51
N LEU A 285 -18.06 -9.29 -11.64
CA LEU A 285 -18.29 -10.03 -12.89
C LEU A 285 -19.49 -10.98 -12.74
N PRO A 286 -20.24 -11.25 -13.83
CA PRO A 286 -21.31 -12.23 -13.81
C PRO A 286 -20.75 -13.63 -13.50
N ARG A 287 -21.48 -14.37 -12.67
CA ARG A 287 -21.10 -15.74 -12.25
C ARG A 287 -21.26 -16.73 -13.40
N ASP A 288 -20.18 -16.97 -14.12
CA ASP A 288 -20.11 -17.92 -15.23
C ASP A 288 -19.11 -19.04 -14.92
N LYS A 289 -19.64 -20.18 -14.45
CA LYS A 289 -18.84 -21.35 -14.06
C LYS A 289 -18.29 -22.10 -15.27
N LEU A 290 -18.91 -21.98 -16.44
CA LEU A 290 -18.50 -22.77 -17.62
C LEU A 290 -17.11 -22.37 -18.11
N ARG A 291 -16.72 -21.11 -17.87
CA ARG A 291 -15.37 -20.58 -18.20
C ARG A 291 -14.23 -21.38 -17.57
N PHE A 292 -14.45 -21.98 -16.40
CA PHE A 292 -13.43 -22.77 -15.72
C PHE A 292 -13.32 -24.20 -16.25
N LYS A 293 -14.34 -24.69 -16.98
CA LYS A 293 -14.42 -26.08 -17.43
C LYS A 293 -13.25 -26.45 -18.34
N ASP A 294 -12.91 -25.56 -19.27
CA ASP A 294 -11.83 -25.80 -20.25
C ASP A 294 -10.46 -25.97 -19.59
N PHE A 295 -10.29 -25.45 -18.37
CA PHE A 295 -9.05 -25.58 -17.59
C PHE A 295 -9.04 -26.82 -16.68
N THR A 296 -10.13 -27.60 -16.65
CA THR A 296 -10.21 -28.85 -15.87
C THR A 296 -9.97 -30.10 -16.73
N THR A 297 -10.01 -29.94 -18.04
CA THR A 297 -9.77 -31.02 -19.00
C THR A 297 -8.30 -31.03 -19.42
N TYR A 298 -7.62 -32.13 -19.11
CA TYR A 298 -6.23 -32.40 -19.52
C TYR A 298 -6.15 -32.89 -20.96
#